data_AF-T1D2C5-F1
#
_entry.id   AF-T1D2C5-F1
#
_cell.length_a   1.000
_cell.length_b   1.000
_cell.length_c   1.000
_cell.angle_alpha   90.00
_cell.angle_beta   90.00
_cell.angle_gamma   90.00
#
_symmetry.space_group_name_H-M   'P 1'
#
loop_
_entity.id
_entity.type
_entity.pdbx_description
1 polymer ?
#
loop_
_entity_poly.entity_id
_entity_poly.type
_entity_poly.pdbx_seq_one_letter_code
_entity_poly.pdbx_strand_id
1 'polypeptide(L)'
;MVQACDDILSGKLTNQFVIDVFQAGAGTSFNMNCNEVICNLALEKAGRKKGDFAFIHPNDHVNMSQSTNDFYPTMMRINVIIKYEKLVRELKELKKSTEKKAKEFAEVKKPGRTHLQDAAPMTLGMEFSAW
;
A
#
# COMPACT_ATOMS: atom_id res chain seq x y z
N MET A 1 19.64 3.54 -15.52
CA MET A 1 18.48 2.82 -14.92
C MET A 1 18.25 3.21 -13.47
N VAL A 2 19.24 3.10 -12.57
CA VAL A 2 19.08 3.51 -11.15
C VAL A 2 18.52 4.94 -11.00
N GLN A 3 19.12 5.93 -11.66
CA GLN A 3 18.62 7.32 -11.66
C GLN A 3 17.17 7.47 -12.19
N ALA A 4 16.73 6.57 -13.07
CA ALA A 4 15.34 6.56 -13.55
C ALA A 4 14.40 6.06 -12.44
N CYS A 5 14.80 5.00 -11.71
CA CYS A 5 14.08 4.52 -10.53
C CYS A 5 14.00 5.60 -9.44
N ASP A 6 15.10 6.30 -9.15
CA ASP A 6 15.12 7.38 -8.14
C ASP A 6 14.14 8.51 -8.50
N ASP A 7 14.11 8.92 -9.78
CA ASP A 7 13.18 9.93 -10.26
C ASP A 7 11.71 9.48 -10.12
N ILE A 8 11.40 8.21 -10.41
CA ILE A 8 10.06 7.65 -10.23
C ILE A 8 9.68 7.61 -8.74
N LEU A 9 10.60 7.15 -7.89
CA LEU A 9 10.41 7.10 -6.44
C LEU A 9 10.24 8.51 -5.82
N SER A 10 10.80 9.55 -6.45
CA SER A 10 10.57 10.95 -6.06
C SER A 10 9.18 11.48 -6.44
N GLY A 11 8.33 10.67 -7.09
CA GLY A 11 6.96 11.01 -7.46
C GLY A 11 6.81 11.55 -8.89
N LYS A 12 7.86 11.54 -9.70
CA LYS A 12 7.75 11.89 -11.13
C LYS A 12 7.09 10.76 -11.91
N LEU A 13 6.41 11.11 -13.01
CA LEU A 13 5.84 10.17 -13.97
C LEU A 13 4.81 9.19 -13.39
N THR A 14 4.18 9.53 -12.27
CA THR A 14 3.09 8.75 -11.68
C THR A 14 1.91 8.54 -12.64
N ASN A 15 1.72 9.46 -13.58
CA ASN A 15 0.71 9.35 -14.65
C ASN A 15 1.09 8.38 -15.80
N GLN A 16 2.28 7.79 -15.80
CA GLN A 16 2.71 6.81 -16.81
C GLN A 16 2.41 5.35 -16.40
N PHE A 17 1.94 5.14 -15.17
CA PHE A 17 1.51 3.83 -14.68
C PHE A 17 0.00 3.71 -14.88
N VAL A 18 -0.40 3.33 -16.09
CA VAL A 18 -1.78 3.45 -16.60
C VAL A 18 -2.58 2.14 -16.54
N ILE A 19 -1.94 1.05 -16.11
CA ILE A 19 -2.59 -0.27 -16.02
C ILE A 19 -3.61 -0.28 -14.88
N ASP A 20 -4.82 -0.72 -15.20
CA ASP A 20 -5.91 -0.88 -14.23
C ASP A 20 -5.60 -1.99 -13.20
N VAL A 21 -6.16 -1.84 -11.99
CA VAL A 21 -6.05 -2.84 -10.92
C VAL A 21 -6.72 -4.17 -11.29
N PHE A 22 -7.75 -4.15 -12.14
CA PHE A 22 -8.47 -5.32 -12.64
C PHE A 22 -7.85 -5.93 -13.92
N GLN A 23 -6.53 -5.87 -14.06
CA GLN A 23 -5.83 -6.50 -15.17
C GLN A 23 -5.91 -8.04 -15.13
N ALA A 24 -5.90 -8.66 -16.31
CA ALA A 24 -5.62 -10.09 -16.46
C ALA A 24 -4.09 -10.35 -16.50
N GLY A 25 -3.68 -11.62 -16.40
CA GLY A 25 -2.27 -12.01 -16.62
C GLY A 25 -1.36 -11.96 -15.39
N ALA A 26 -1.92 -12.09 -14.18
CA ALA A 26 -1.18 -12.26 -12.92
C ALA A 26 -0.15 -11.14 -12.62
N GLY A 27 -0.42 -9.90 -13.06
CA GLY A 27 0.45 -8.76 -12.84
C GLY A 27 1.47 -8.50 -13.96
N THR A 28 1.43 -9.27 -15.05
CA THR A 28 2.40 -9.13 -16.16
C THR A 28 2.31 -7.77 -16.83
N SER A 29 1.10 -7.26 -17.05
CA SER A 29 0.90 -5.95 -17.67
C SER A 29 1.49 -4.83 -16.81
N PHE A 30 1.34 -4.92 -15.48
CA PHE A 30 1.96 -3.96 -14.57
C PHE A 30 3.48 -4.09 -14.52
N ASN A 31 4.03 -5.31 -14.48
CA ASN A 31 5.47 -5.53 -14.56
C ASN A 31 6.05 -4.89 -15.84
N MET A 32 5.43 -5.17 -16.98
CA MET A 32 5.84 -4.58 -18.27
C MET A 32 5.69 -3.06 -18.31
N ASN A 33 4.61 -2.50 -17.76
CA ASN A 33 4.47 -1.05 -17.67
C ASN A 33 5.61 -0.43 -16.86
N CYS A 34 5.99 -1.01 -15.73
CA CYS A 34 7.15 -0.58 -14.96
C CYS A 34 8.43 -0.66 -15.79
N ASN A 35 8.69 -1.79 -16.44
CA ASN A 35 9.88 -2.01 -17.25
C ASN A 35 10.00 -0.98 -18.38
N GLU A 36 8.91 -0.71 -19.10
CA GLU A 36 8.88 0.24 -20.21
C GLU A 36 9.05 1.69 -19.75
N VAL A 37 8.42 2.10 -18.64
CA VAL A 37 8.58 3.45 -18.08
C VAL A 37 10.01 3.68 -17.61
N ILE A 38 10.58 2.73 -16.85
CA ILE A 38 11.97 2.79 -16.39
C ILE A 38 12.94 2.81 -17.58
N CYS A 39 12.72 1.95 -18.57
CA CYS A 39 13.52 1.87 -19.78
C CYS A 39 13.54 3.21 -20.52
N ASN A 40 12.37 3.77 -20.81
CA ASN A 40 12.26 5.00 -21.59
C ASN A 40 12.80 6.22 -20.85
N LEU A 41 12.58 6.31 -19.53
CA LEU A 41 13.19 7.36 -18.72
C LEU A 41 14.72 7.22 -18.66
N ALA A 42 15.23 5.99 -18.60
CA ALA A 42 16.67 5.75 -18.65
C ALA A 42 17.27 6.13 -20.01
N LEU A 43 16.55 5.89 -21.11
CA LEU A 43 16.94 6.31 -22.46
C LEU A 43 17.00 7.84 -22.57
N GLU A 44 15.96 8.55 -22.12
CA GLU A 44 15.93 10.02 -22.13
C GLU A 44 17.11 10.61 -21.33
N LYS A 45 17.39 10.05 -20.15
CA LYS A 45 18.53 10.45 -19.32
C LYS A 45 19.89 10.17 -19.98
N ALA A 46 19.97 9.19 -20.88
CA ALA A 46 21.15 8.88 -21.67
C ALA A 46 21.23 9.72 -22.98
N GLY A 47 20.35 10.70 -23.17
CA GLY A 47 20.28 11.50 -24.40
C GLY A 47 19.77 10.71 -25.61
N ARG A 48 19.08 9.58 -25.38
CA ARG A 48 18.50 8.72 -26.40
C ARG A 48 17.01 9.00 -26.56
N LYS A 49 16.46 8.64 -27.72
CA LYS A 49 15.02 8.71 -27.98
C LYS A 49 14.31 7.57 -27.24
N LYS A 50 13.09 7.82 -26.78
CA LYS A 50 12.18 6.77 -26.32
C LYS A 50 12.03 5.70 -27.40
N GLY A 51 12.02 4.43 -27.00
CA GLY A 51 11.94 3.29 -27.92
C GLY A 51 13.26 2.86 -28.56
N ASP A 52 14.41 3.47 -28.22
CA ASP A 52 15.74 2.99 -28.65
C ASP A 52 16.14 1.71 -27.87
N PHE A 53 15.39 0.63 -28.10
CA PHE A 53 15.51 -0.61 -27.35
C PHE A 53 16.76 -1.44 -27.69
N ALA A 54 17.46 -1.08 -28.77
CA ALA A 54 18.78 -1.62 -29.05
C ALA A 54 19.83 -1.15 -28.02
N PHE A 55 19.61 0.00 -27.36
CA PHE A 55 20.50 0.53 -26.34
C PHE A 55 20.10 0.08 -24.92
N ILE A 56 18.82 0.24 -24.55
CA ILE A 56 18.27 -0.29 -23.29
C ILE A 56 16.95 -0.96 -23.63
N HIS A 57 16.81 -2.24 -23.32
CA HIS A 57 15.64 -3.06 -23.62
C HIS A 57 14.83 -3.33 -22.32
N PRO A 58 13.49 -3.21 -22.34
CA PRO A 58 12.68 -3.41 -21.14
C PRO A 58 12.79 -4.83 -20.57
N ASN A 59 12.87 -5.87 -21.42
CA ASN A 59 13.04 -7.25 -20.94
C ASN A 59 14.51 -7.55 -20.60
N ASP A 60 15.38 -7.50 -21.60
CA ASP A 60 16.78 -7.94 -21.46
C ASP A 60 17.61 -7.14 -20.46
N HIS A 61 17.26 -5.87 -20.19
CA HIS A 61 18.02 -5.01 -19.28
C HIS A 61 17.26 -4.67 -18.01
N VAL A 62 16.02 -4.14 -18.11
CA VAL A 62 15.27 -3.71 -16.91
C VAL A 62 14.74 -4.93 -16.14
N ASN A 63 14.17 -5.90 -16.86
CA ASN A 63 13.66 -7.15 -16.30
C ASN A 63 14.73 -8.27 -16.30
N MET A 64 16.02 -7.93 -16.43
CA MET A 64 17.10 -8.92 -16.41
C MET A 64 17.04 -9.73 -15.11
N SER A 65 17.09 -11.06 -15.26
CA SER A 65 17.04 -12.02 -14.14
C SER A 65 15.78 -11.96 -13.27
N GLN A 66 14.69 -11.40 -13.79
CA GLN A 66 13.40 -11.30 -13.10
C GLN A 66 12.28 -11.97 -13.92
N SER A 67 11.22 -12.35 -13.23
CA SER A 67 9.93 -12.74 -13.80
C SER A 67 8.83 -11.87 -13.20
N THR A 68 7.67 -11.82 -13.83
CA THR A 68 6.48 -11.30 -13.13
C THR A 68 6.19 -12.10 -11.85
N ASN A 69 6.49 -13.41 -11.87
CA ASN A 69 6.10 -14.35 -10.81
C ASN A 69 6.88 -14.19 -9.51
N ASP A 70 8.05 -13.53 -9.52
CA ASP A 70 8.81 -13.13 -8.34
C ASP A 70 8.74 -11.62 -8.10
N PHE A 71 8.79 -10.79 -9.15
CA PHE A 71 8.67 -9.33 -9.04
C PHE A 71 7.35 -8.90 -8.38
N TYR A 72 6.21 -9.34 -8.93
CA TYR A 72 4.89 -8.88 -8.51
C TYR A 72 4.59 -9.22 -7.05
N PRO A 73 4.74 -10.48 -6.58
CA PRO A 73 4.49 -10.81 -5.18
C PRO A 73 5.55 -10.25 -4.23
N THR A 74 6.77 -9.92 -4.69
CA THR A 74 7.77 -9.21 -3.88
C THR A 74 7.34 -7.76 -3.66
N MET A 75 6.98 -7.06 -4.74
CA MET A 75 6.46 -5.68 -4.67
C MET A 75 5.24 -5.57 -3.76
N MET A 76 4.31 -6.53 -3.82
CA MET A 76 3.14 -6.57 -2.93
C MET A 76 3.54 -6.67 -1.46
N ARG A 77 4.48 -7.57 -1.11
CA ARG A 77 4.95 -7.73 0.27
C ARG A 77 5.65 -6.49 0.79
N ILE A 78 6.51 -5.87 -0.01
CA ILE A 78 7.17 -4.61 0.35
C ILE A 78 6.13 -3.51 0.62
N ASN A 79 5.11 -3.38 -0.24
CA ASN A 79 4.04 -2.41 -0.03
C ASN A 79 3.24 -2.65 1.25
N VAL A 80 2.96 -3.91 1.61
CA VAL A 80 2.32 -4.25 2.88
C VAL A 80 3.19 -3.82 4.05
N ILE A 81 4.49 -4.10 4.02
CA ILE A 81 5.43 -3.71 5.08
C ILE A 81 5.47 -2.19 5.24
N ILE A 82 5.59 -1.44 4.15
CA ILE A 82 5.61 0.04 4.18
C ILE A 82 4.32 0.61 4.78
N LYS A 83 3.17 0.01 4.47
CA LYS A 83 1.86 0.47 5.00
C LYS A 83 1.59 0.00 6.43
N TYR A 84 2.22 -1.08 6.87
CA TYR A 84 1.98 -1.72 8.15
C TYR A 84 2.24 -0.79 9.34
N GLU A 85 3.36 -0.05 9.32
CA GLU A 85 3.70 0.86 10.42
C GLU A 85 2.66 1.96 10.61
N LYS A 86 2.14 2.52 9.50
CA LYS A 86 1.06 3.51 9.54
C LYS A 86 -0.19 2.89 10.17
N LEU A 87 -0.61 1.71 9.71
CA LEU A 87 -1.79 1.03 10.25
C LEU A 87 -1.68 0.82 11.77
N VAL A 88 -0.55 0.28 12.24
CA VAL A 88 -0.32 0.04 13.67
C VAL A 88 -0.36 1.34 14.47
N ARG A 89 0.20 2.43 13.95
CA ARG A 89 0.14 3.73 14.61
C ARG A 89 -1.29 4.24 14.72
N GLU A 90 -2.06 4.23 13.64
CA GLU A 90 -3.45 4.68 13.66
C GLU A 90 -4.31 3.83 14.62
N LEU A 91 -4.08 2.51 14.69
CA LEU A 91 -4.75 1.62 15.63
C LEU A 91 -4.40 1.93 17.10
N LYS A 92 -3.13 2.29 17.38
CA LYS A 92 -2.72 2.72 18.72
C LYS A 92 -3.40 4.02 19.14
N GLU A 93 -3.53 4.98 18.23
CA GLU A 93 -4.23 6.23 18.52
C GLU A 93 -5.73 5.99 18.74
N LEU A 94 -6.36 5.11 17.95
CA LEU A 94 -7.75 4.70 18.17
C LEU A 94 -7.92 4.08 19.55
N LYS A 95 -7.08 3.10 19.92
CA LYS A 95 -7.10 2.48 21.25
C LYS A 95 -6.95 3.50 22.37
N LYS A 96 -6.00 4.43 22.25
CA LYS A 96 -5.80 5.49 23.24
C LYS A 96 -7.04 6.38 23.39
N SER A 97 -7.74 6.64 22.29
CA SER A 97 -8.99 7.39 22.29
C SER A 97 -10.12 6.61 22.97
N THR A 98 -10.27 5.31 22.69
CA THR A 98 -11.29 4.47 23.37
C THR A 98 -11.00 4.35 24.87
N GLU A 99 -9.75 4.13 25.27
CA GLU A 99 -9.34 4.11 26.68
C GLU A 99 -9.60 5.43 27.41
N LYS A 100 -9.38 6.58 26.73
CA LYS A 100 -9.69 7.89 27.30
C LYS A 100 -11.19 8.04 27.54
N LYS A 101 -12.03 7.63 26.57
CA LYS A 101 -13.49 7.67 26.70
C LYS A 101 -14.03 6.68 27.73
N ALA A 102 -13.41 5.51 27.85
CA ALA A 102 -13.75 4.55 28.90
C ALA A 102 -13.63 5.17 30.30
N LYS A 103 -12.55 5.92 30.56
CA LYS A 103 -12.35 6.65 31.83
C LYS A 103 -13.36 7.78 32.03
N GLU A 104 -13.63 8.57 30.99
CA GLU A 104 -14.63 9.64 31.02
C GLU A 104 -16.04 9.11 31.34
N PHE A 105 -16.37 7.90 30.87
CA PHE A 105 -17.67 7.27 31.02
C PHE A 105 -17.76 6.25 32.15
N ALA A 106 -16.77 6.19 33.04
CA ALA A 106 -16.68 5.19 34.11
C ALA A 106 -17.97 5.11 34.96
N GLU A 107 -18.60 6.25 35.24
CA GLU A 107 -19.79 6.37 36.10
C GLU A 107 -21.13 6.43 35.34
N VAL A 108 -21.11 6.38 34.00
CA VAL A 108 -22.34 6.49 33.19
C VAL A 108 -23.02 5.13 33.11
N LYS A 109 -24.05 4.90 33.95
CA LYS A 109 -24.82 3.66 33.99
C LYS A 109 -25.73 3.50 32.78
N LYS A 110 -25.83 2.28 32.25
CA LYS A 110 -26.72 1.89 31.14
C LYS A 110 -27.20 0.44 31.29
N PRO A 111 -28.33 0.03 30.66
CA PRO A 111 -28.65 -1.38 30.51
C PRO A 111 -27.66 -2.04 29.53
N GLY A 112 -27.12 -3.20 29.88
CA GLY A 112 -26.49 -4.08 28.89
C GLY A 112 -27.55 -4.58 27.89
N ARG A 113 -27.12 -5.03 26.71
CA ARG A 113 -28.03 -5.70 25.76
C ARG A 113 -27.44 -6.99 25.22
N THR A 114 -28.21 -8.07 25.30
CA THR A 114 -27.90 -9.35 24.66
C THR A 114 -29.08 -9.73 23.77
N HIS A 115 -28.82 -10.17 22.54
CA HIS A 115 -29.88 -10.35 21.52
C HIS A 115 -30.75 -9.09 21.30
N LEU A 116 -30.18 -7.89 21.49
CA LEU A 116 -30.88 -6.60 21.49
C LEU A 116 -31.97 -6.45 22.58
N GLN A 117 -32.06 -7.39 23.52
CA GLN A 117 -32.93 -7.34 24.69
C GLN A 117 -32.18 -6.78 25.90
N ASP A 118 -32.90 -6.13 26.82
CA ASP A 118 -32.31 -5.57 28.03
C ASP A 118 -31.73 -6.68 28.92
N ALA A 119 -30.52 -6.43 29.41
CA ALA A 119 -29.75 -7.34 30.26
C ALA A 119 -29.28 -6.65 31.54
N ALA A 120 -28.42 -7.31 32.31
CA ALA A 120 -27.86 -6.76 33.54
C ALA A 120 -27.21 -5.37 33.32
N PRO A 121 -27.32 -4.44 34.28
CA PRO A 121 -26.71 -3.12 34.17
C PRO A 121 -25.19 -3.18 34.05
N MET A 122 -24.63 -2.19 33.34
CA MET A 122 -23.20 -1.95 33.21
C MET A 122 -22.94 -0.44 33.10
N THR A 123 -21.67 -0.03 32.97
CA THR A 123 -21.35 1.36 32.63
C THR A 123 -20.92 1.49 31.18
N LEU A 124 -21.15 2.66 30.59
CA LEU A 124 -20.66 2.98 29.25
C LEU A 124 -19.12 2.94 29.22
N GLY A 125 -18.47 3.24 30.34
CA GLY A 125 -17.02 3.05 30.50
C GLY A 125 -16.58 1.59 30.30
N MET A 126 -17.30 0.62 30.88
CA MET A 126 -17.02 -0.81 30.67
C MET A 126 -17.15 -1.21 29.19
N GLU A 127 -18.18 -0.69 28.50
CA GLU A 127 -18.38 -0.96 27.07
C GLU A 127 -17.25 -0.40 26.21
N PHE A 128 -16.87 0.87 26.42
CA PHE A 128 -15.75 1.49 25.71
C PHE A 128 -14.40 0.86 26.04
N SER A 129 -14.22 0.28 27.23
CA SER A 129 -12.98 -0.42 27.60
C SER A 129 -12.79 -1.76 26.88
N ALA A 130 -13.87 -2.33 26.34
CA ALA A 130 -13.84 -3.56 25.57
C ALA A 130 -13.52 -3.32 24.08
N TRP A 131 -13.57 -2.06 23.61
CA TRP A 131 -13.28 -1.65 22.23
C TRP A 131 -11.81 -1.20 22.06
#